data_AF-A0A2P2E0H6-F1
#
_entry.id   AF-A0A2P2E0H6-F1
#
_cell.length_a   1.000
_cell.length_b   1.000
_cell.length_c   1.000
_cell.angle_alpha   90.00
_cell.angle_beta   90.00
_cell.angle_gamma   90.00
#
_symmetry.space_group_name_H-M   'P 1'
#
loop_
_entity.id
_entity.type
_entity.pdbx_description
1 polymer ?
#
loop_
_entity_poly.entity_id
_entity_poly.type
_entity_poly.pdbx_seq_one_letter_code
_entity_poly.pdbx_strand_id
1 'polypeptide(L)' 'MQLAKKPSSIDLSEIYLAVSEHNRIEIPHKEPYTDCPVSCAMGNILSKVSTKVEEDIIQSLKKTKLSELVQQVPKQS' A
#
# COMPACT_ATOMS: atom_id res chain seq x y z
N MET A 1 -20.32 0.41 20.27
CA MET A 1 -19.70 0.12 18.96
C MET A 1 -18.96 -1.21 19.08
N GLN A 2 -19.19 -2.18 18.20
CA GLN A 2 -18.49 -3.47 18.18
C GLN A 2 -17.85 -3.67 16.81
N LEU A 3 -16.70 -4.37 16.78
CA LEU A 3 -16.05 -4.74 15.52
C LEU A 3 -16.84 -5.85 14.83
N ALA A 4 -16.97 -5.75 13.51
CA ALA A 4 -17.64 -6.76 12.67
C ALA A 4 -16.84 -8.08 12.57
N LYS A 5 -15.54 -8.06 12.89
CA LYS A 5 -14.65 -9.22 12.88
C LYS A 5 -13.80 -9.24 14.16
N LYS A 6 -13.30 -10.42 14.53
CA LYS A 6 -12.36 -10.57 15.66
C LYS A 6 -11.04 -9.86 15.32
N PRO A 7 -10.37 -9.18 16.27
CA PRO A 7 -9.06 -8.56 16.03
C PRO A 7 -7.99 -9.51 15.50
N SER A 8 -8.04 -10.80 15.86
CA SER A 8 -7.11 -11.82 15.33
C SER A 8 -7.36 -12.21 13.88
N SER A 9 -8.53 -11.86 13.33
CA SER A 9 -8.89 -12.12 11.93
C SER A 9 -8.72 -10.92 11.01
N ILE A 10 -8.37 -9.74 11.56
CA ILE A 10 -8.10 -8.52 10.80
C ILE A 10 -6.59 -8.36 10.70
N ASP A 11 -6.06 -8.25 9.49
CA ASP A 11 -4.66 -7.83 9.30
C ASP A 11 -4.53 -6.34 8.95
N LEU A 12 -3.30 -5.83 9.07
CA LEU A 12 -3.01 -4.44 8.75
C LEU A 12 -3.33 -4.08 7.30
N SER A 13 -3.29 -5.02 6.36
CA SER A 13 -3.58 -4.71 4.96
C SER A 13 -5.06 -4.36 4.77
N GLU A 14 -5.97 -5.00 5.50
CA GLU A 14 -7.40 -4.65 5.50
C GLU A 14 -7.63 -3.22 6.00
N ILE A 15 -6.97 -2.84 7.10
CA ILE A 15 -7.09 -1.49 7.66
C ILE A 15 -6.48 -0.48 6.69
N TYR A 16 -5.27 -0.76 6.20
CA TYR A 16 -4.54 0.07 5.26
C TYR A 16 -5.37 0.34 3.99
N LEU A 17 -5.98 -0.68 3.40
CA LEU A 17 -6.83 -0.55 2.21
C LEU A 17 -8.15 0.18 2.51
N ALA A 18 -8.74 -0.04 3.68
CA ALA A 18 -10.02 0.59 4.05
C ALA A 18 -9.93 2.11 4.24
N VAL A 19 -8.76 2.64 4.63
CA VAL A 19 -8.57 4.07 4.93
C VAL A 19 -7.87 4.84 3.82
N SER A 20 -7.71 4.27 2.64
CA SER A 20 -6.86 4.88 1.61
C SER A 20 -7.53 4.96 0.26
N GLU A 21 -7.44 6.14 -0.31
CA GLU A 21 -8.31 6.56 -1.40
C GLU A 21 -7.70 6.31 -2.78
N HIS A 22 -6.37 6.17 -2.92
CA HIS A 22 -5.68 6.09 -4.21
C HIS A 22 -4.38 5.27 -4.18
N ASN A 23 -3.82 4.98 -5.37
CA ASN A 23 -2.44 4.51 -5.55
C ASN A 23 -1.49 5.45 -4.79
N ARG A 24 -0.58 4.88 -4.01
CA ARG A 24 0.20 5.63 -3.02
C ARG A 24 1.58 5.98 -3.53
N ILE A 25 2.07 5.27 -4.53
CA ILE A 25 3.32 5.57 -5.19
C ILE A 25 2.99 6.27 -6.50
N GLU A 26 2.94 7.60 -6.41
CA GLU A 26 2.77 8.45 -7.59
C GLU A 26 4.03 8.40 -8.45
N ILE A 27 3.83 8.14 -9.73
CA ILE A 27 4.90 8.23 -10.72
C ILE A 27 4.82 9.64 -11.31
N PRO A 28 5.95 10.34 -11.43
CA PRO A 28 5.98 11.63 -12.11
C PRO A 28 5.37 11.53 -13.51
N HIS A 29 4.26 12.21 -13.73
CA HIS A 29 3.62 12.31 -15.04
C HIS A 29 4.30 13.43 -15.83
N LYS A 30 5.25 13.04 -16.69
CA LYS A 30 5.87 13.93 -17.67
C LYS A 30 5.59 13.41 -19.07
N GLU A 31 5.21 14.31 -19.96
CA GLU A 31 5.05 13.98 -21.38
C GLU A 31 6.36 13.40 -21.95
N PRO A 32 6.31 12.26 -22.66
CA PRO A 32 7.50 11.65 -23.21
C PRO A 32 8.06 12.48 -24.36
N TYR A 33 9.39 12.50 -24.47
CA TYR A 33 10.07 13.05 -25.65
C TYR A 33 10.00 12.02 -26.79
N THR A 34 9.21 12.31 -27.82
CA THR A 34 8.81 11.35 -28.87
C THR A 34 9.97 10.82 -29.70
N ASP A 35 11.07 11.58 -29.82
CA ASP A 35 12.25 11.15 -30.58
C ASP A 35 13.17 10.23 -29.77
N CYS A 36 12.83 9.94 -28.50
CA CYS A 36 13.58 9.08 -27.61
C CYS A 36 12.75 7.86 -27.19
N PRO A 37 13.03 6.66 -27.74
CA PRO A 37 12.31 5.43 -27.39
C PRO A 37 12.33 5.12 -25.89
N VAL A 38 13.42 5.45 -25.19
CA VAL A 38 13.53 5.28 -23.74
C VAL A 38 12.53 6.18 -23.01
N SER A 39 12.37 7.43 -23.46
CA SER A 39 11.40 8.36 -22.87
C SER A 39 9.97 7.84 -23.03
N CYS A 40 9.63 7.28 -24.18
CA CYS A 40 8.30 6.70 -24.43
C CYS A 40 8.03 5.45 -23.57
N ALA A 41 9.06 4.65 -23.27
CA ALA A 41 8.92 3.44 -22.46
C ALA A 41 8.92 3.71 -20.95
N MET A 42 9.47 4.85 -20.49
CA MET A 42 9.77 5.08 -19.09
C MET A 42 8.53 5.07 -18.18
N GLY A 43 7.43 5.68 -18.62
CA GLY A 43 6.18 5.69 -17.84
C GLY A 43 5.68 4.28 -17.53
N ASN A 44 5.71 3.38 -18.53
CA ASN A 44 5.30 1.99 -18.35
C ASN A 44 6.27 1.20 -17.46
N ILE A 45 7.58 1.43 -17.59
CA ILE A 45 8.59 0.76 -16.75
C ILE A 45 8.41 1.17 -15.29
N LEU A 46 8.29 2.48 -15.02
CA LEU A 46 8.07 3.00 -13.67
C LEU A 46 6.73 2.54 -13.10
N SER A 47 5.69 2.41 -13.93
CA SER A 47 4.38 1.86 -13.53
C SER A 47 4.50 0.45 -12.96
N LYS A 48 5.23 -0.43 -13.64
CA LYS A 48 5.46 -1.80 -13.16
C LYS A 48 6.24 -1.83 -11.85
N VAL A 49 7.26 -0.98 -11.72
CA VAL A 49 8.04 -0.87 -10.48
C VAL A 49 7.15 -0.39 -9.33
N SER A 50 6.36 0.67 -9.55
CA SER A 50 5.43 1.23 -8.56
C SER A 50 4.42 0.18 -8.08
N THR A 51 3.74 -0.50 -9.01
CA THR A 51 2.81 -1.59 -8.69
C THR A 51 3.47 -2.68 -7.87
N LYS A 52 4.69 -3.08 -8.23
CA LYS A 52 5.41 -4.13 -7.50
C LYS A 52 5.74 -3.71 -6.06
N VAL A 53 6.16 -2.46 -5.86
CA VAL A 53 6.43 -1.94 -4.52
C VAL A 53 5.15 -1.87 -3.68
N GLU A 54 4.02 -1.43 -4.27
CA GLU A 54 2.72 -1.41 -3.58
C GLU A 54 2.26 -2.82 -3.16
N GLU A 55 2.39 -3.81 -4.05
CA GLU A 55 2.11 -5.21 -3.72
C GLU A 55 2.97 -5.70 -2.55
N ASP A 56 4.26 -5.40 -2.55
CA ASP A 56 5.18 -5.84 -1.51
C ASP A 56 4.85 -5.18 -0.15
N ILE A 57 4.43 -3.92 -0.15
CA ILE A 57 3.90 -3.24 1.04
C ILE A 57 2.67 -3.99 1.56
N ILE A 58 1.68 -4.28 0.71
CA ILE A 58 0.45 -4.98 1.09
C ILE A 58 0.79 -6.37 1.68
N GLN A 59 1.70 -7.11 1.04
CA GLN A 59 2.11 -8.43 1.52
C GLN A 59 2.86 -8.36 2.85
N SER A 60 3.63 -7.30 3.09
CA SER A 60 4.25 -7.05 4.39
C SER A 60 3.19 -6.82 5.47
N LEU A 61 2.19 -5.99 5.19
CA LEU A 61 1.11 -5.66 6.13
C LEU A 61 0.23 -6.87 6.50
N LYS A 62 0.00 -7.81 5.57
CA LYS A 62 -0.75 -9.05 5.84
C LYS A 62 -0.18 -9.91 6.97
N LYS A 63 1.12 -9.76 7.26
CA LYS A 63 1.83 -10.54 8.27
C LYS A 63 1.50 -10.14 9.71
N THR A 64 0.90 -8.98 9.92
CA THR A 64 0.62 -8.46 11.27
C THR A 64 -0.88 -8.37 11.49
N LYS A 65 -1.35 -8.99 12.58
CA LYS A 65 -2.77 -8.97 12.97
C LYS A 65 -3.07 -7.80 13.91
N LEU A 66 -4.29 -7.29 13.85
CA LEU A 66 -4.73 -6.20 14.74
C LEU A 66 -4.59 -6.57 16.23
N SER A 67 -4.83 -7.85 16.58
CA SER A 67 -4.62 -8.34 17.95
C SER A 67 -3.19 -8.18 18.46
N GLU A 68 -2.18 -8.26 17.58
CA GLU A 68 -0.76 -8.13 17.95
C GLU A 68 -0.40 -6.66 18.18
N LEU A 69 -0.99 -5.74 17.42
CA LEU A 69 -0.76 -4.31 17.55
C LEU A 69 -1.36 -3.74 18.82
N VAL A 70 -2.54 -4.21 19.23
CA VAL A 70 -3.20 -3.76 20.47
C VAL A 70 -2.31 -4.00 21.69
N GLN A 71 -1.42 -5.00 21.65
CA GLN A 71 -0.46 -5.27 22.72
C GLN A 71 0.70 -4.28 22.75
N GLN A 72 0.97 -3.60 21.63
CA GLN A 72 2.08 -2.65 21.46
C GLN A 72 1.67 -1.20 21.69
N VAL A 73 0.37 -0.90 21.67
CA VAL A 73 -0.15 0.44 21.95
C VAL A 73 -0.18 0.64 23.48
N PRO A 74 0.44 1.70 24.02
CA PRO A 74 0.36 2.00 25.44
C PRO A 74 -1.10 2.19 25.85
N LYS A 75 -1.50 1.59 26.98
CA LYS A 75 -2.83 1.86 27.55
C LYS A 75 -2.89 3.35 27.90
N GLN A 76 -3.77 4.08 27.24
CA GLN A 76 -4.12 5.43 27.69
C GLN A 76 -4.85 5.27 29.03
N SER A 77 -4.20 5.73 30.10
CA SER A 77 -4.75 5.83 31.45
C SER A 77 -5.86 6.85 31.54
#